data_AF-A0A972H4S2-F1
#
_entry.id   AF-A0A972H4S2-F1
#
_cell.length_a   1.000
_cell.length_b   1.000
_cell.length_c   1.000
_cell.angle_alpha   90.00
_cell.angle_beta   90.00
_cell.angle_gamma   90.00
#
_symmetry.space_group_name_H-M   'P 1'
#
loop_
_entity.id
_entity.type
_entity.pdbx_description
1 polymer ?
#
loop_
_entity_poly.entity_id
_entity_poly.type
_entity_poly.pdbx_seq_one_letter_code
_entity_poly.pdbx_strand_id
1 'polypeptide(L)'
;MSINTDDDSEAVLETYQVAHAEDLLAQHMVGAILAGLSTRRCGAALEPVGAAIEADEAGTSKSLVSRRFVTATAHQFASLMEGNTENKVLVTRLLADLRDRGLDVRGGVLFVDGSKALTKGIPAVFGDKAVIHRCRIHKERNVTGHLPDIEHAWVRTKLRRGWANPDPAAARAELDRLARALQRKHPGAASSLREGLAETLTVTRLGIDGALLKTVFSTNPVESMIEIVREHASNVKRWRDGEMTLRWAAAGMESARSQFSRVKACQQLPQLAAALEAATVEEPGLLALRVTA
;
A
#
# COMPACT_ATOMS: atom_id res chain seq x y z
N MET A 1 -18.32 18.46 -34.01
CA MET A 1 -18.98 18.77 -35.29
C MET A 1 -18.06 19.72 -36.01
N SER A 2 -17.36 19.23 -37.03
CA SER A 2 -16.41 20.01 -37.83
C SER A 2 -17.19 20.98 -38.72
N ILE A 3 -16.67 22.20 -38.84
CA ILE A 3 -17.14 23.17 -39.83
C ILE A 3 -16.11 23.13 -40.94
N ASN A 4 -16.55 22.82 -42.16
CA ASN A 4 -15.67 22.82 -43.32
C ASN A 4 -15.38 24.28 -43.69
N THR A 5 -14.12 24.68 -43.67
CA THR A 5 -13.67 25.96 -44.23
C THR A 5 -13.14 25.71 -45.64
N ASP A 6 -13.36 26.65 -46.56
CA ASP A 6 -13.12 26.53 -48.01
C ASP A 6 -11.66 26.25 -48.46
N ASP A 7 -10.74 26.03 -47.52
CA ASP A 7 -9.43 25.42 -47.74
C ASP A 7 -9.35 24.13 -46.91
N ASP A 8 -9.14 23.01 -47.59
CA ASP A 8 -9.19 21.57 -47.22
C ASP A 8 -8.35 21.16 -45.96
N SER A 9 -8.44 21.93 -44.89
CA SER A 9 -7.73 21.77 -43.63
C SER A 9 -8.72 21.87 -42.46
N GLU A 10 -8.74 20.83 -41.63
CA GLU A 10 -9.61 20.74 -40.47
C GLU A 10 -9.08 21.68 -39.37
N ALA A 11 -9.71 22.83 -39.18
CA ALA A 11 -9.33 23.76 -38.12
C ALA A 11 -9.71 23.17 -36.75
N VAL A 12 -8.70 22.70 -36.01
CA VAL A 12 -8.88 22.20 -34.65
C VAL A 12 -9.20 23.38 -33.73
N LEU A 13 -10.46 23.44 -33.28
CA LEU A 13 -10.89 24.46 -32.31
C LEU A 13 -10.20 24.20 -30.96
N GLU A 14 -9.45 25.19 -30.48
CA GLU A 14 -8.76 25.17 -29.18
C GLU A 14 -9.75 24.89 -28.02
N THR A 15 -11.00 25.37 -28.14
CA THR A 15 -12.12 25.09 -27.23
C THR A 15 -12.52 23.62 -27.19
N TYR A 16 -12.32 22.88 -28.29
CA TYR A 16 -12.59 21.45 -28.37
C TYR A 16 -11.47 20.63 -27.72
N GLN A 17 -10.22 21.10 -27.78
CA GLN A 17 -9.10 20.47 -27.08
C GLN A 17 -9.20 20.63 -25.55
N VAL A 18 -9.73 21.75 -25.05
CA VAL A 18 -10.02 21.93 -23.60
C VAL A 18 -11.09 20.93 -23.11
N ALA A 19 -12.04 20.54 -23.95
CA ALA A 19 -13.02 19.50 -23.65
C ALA A 19 -12.48 18.06 -23.82
N HIS A 20 -11.34 17.89 -24.49
CA HIS A 20 -10.73 16.60 -24.81
C HIS A 20 -9.46 16.26 -24.00
N ALA A 21 -8.96 17.19 -23.20
CA ALA A 21 -7.86 16.96 -22.26
C ALA A 21 -8.38 16.21 -21.02
N GLU A 22 -8.39 14.88 -21.07
CA GLU A 22 -8.64 13.96 -19.94
C GLU A 22 -9.76 14.36 -18.96
N ASP A 23 -11.01 14.24 -19.41
CA ASP A 23 -12.25 14.09 -18.61
C ASP A 23 -12.25 14.72 -17.19
N LEU A 24 -11.92 16.02 -17.11
CA LEU A 24 -11.98 16.83 -15.89
C LEU A 24 -13.33 16.70 -15.19
N LEU A 25 -14.41 16.54 -15.97
CA LEU A 25 -15.75 16.35 -15.45
C LEU A 25 -15.91 14.98 -14.77
N ALA A 26 -15.38 13.89 -15.33
CA ALA A 26 -15.35 12.62 -14.60
C ALA A 26 -14.45 12.67 -13.35
N GLN A 27 -13.31 13.37 -13.41
CA GLN A 27 -12.46 13.57 -12.23
C GLN A 27 -13.19 14.35 -11.13
N HIS A 28 -13.91 15.42 -11.48
CA HIS A 28 -14.70 16.21 -10.53
C HIS A 28 -15.88 15.41 -9.96
N MET A 29 -16.53 14.57 -10.78
CA MET A 29 -17.60 13.68 -10.32
C MET A 29 -17.07 12.60 -9.37
N VAL A 30 -15.90 12.03 -9.66
CA VAL A 30 -15.19 11.13 -8.74
C VAL A 30 -14.88 11.87 -7.43
N GLY A 31 -14.33 13.09 -7.51
CA GLY A 31 -14.04 13.93 -6.35
C GLY A 31 -15.26 14.23 -5.48
N ALA A 32 -16.37 14.64 -6.10
CA ALA A 32 -17.65 14.91 -5.41
C ALA A 32 -18.21 13.64 -4.73
N ILE A 33 -18.14 12.49 -5.40
CA ILE A 33 -18.57 11.20 -4.84
C ILE A 33 -17.71 10.81 -3.64
N LEU A 34 -16.39 10.96 -3.76
CA LEU A 34 -15.43 10.68 -2.69
C LEU A 34 -15.60 11.64 -1.50
N ALA A 35 -16.03 12.89 -1.74
CA ALA A 35 -16.42 13.85 -0.71
C ALA A 35 -17.78 13.54 -0.04
N GLY A 36 -18.40 12.38 -0.34
CA GLY A 36 -19.63 11.90 0.31
C GLY A 36 -20.93 12.31 -0.39
N LEU A 37 -20.85 12.91 -1.58
CA LEU A 37 -22.05 13.21 -2.35
C LEU A 37 -22.54 11.95 -3.06
N SER A 38 -23.82 11.61 -2.84
CA SER A 38 -24.47 10.58 -3.65
C SER A 38 -24.43 10.97 -5.12
N THR A 39 -24.42 10.00 -6.03
CA THR A 39 -24.60 10.25 -7.47
C THR A 39 -25.87 11.04 -7.80
N ARG A 40 -26.85 11.11 -6.89
CA ARG A 40 -28.05 11.96 -6.99
C ARG A 40 -27.80 13.44 -6.67
N ARG A 41 -26.74 13.75 -5.94
CA ARG A 41 -26.39 15.10 -5.43
C ARG A 41 -25.07 15.61 -5.99
N CYS A 42 -24.38 14.84 -6.82
CA CYS A 42 -23.11 15.22 -7.44
C CYS A 42 -23.25 16.47 -8.35
N GLY A 43 -24.42 16.65 -8.98
CA GLY A 43 -24.71 17.85 -9.79
C GLY A 43 -24.57 19.15 -9.02
N ALA A 44 -24.90 19.15 -7.72
CA ALA A 44 -24.84 20.34 -6.87
C ALA A 44 -23.41 20.76 -6.47
N ALA A 45 -22.39 19.97 -6.82
CA ALA A 45 -20.99 20.23 -6.48
C ALA A 45 -20.10 20.49 -7.69
N LEU A 46 -20.62 20.35 -8.91
CA LEU A 46 -19.94 20.81 -10.11
C LEU A 46 -19.98 22.34 -10.14
N GLU A 47 -18.88 22.98 -10.53
CA GLU A 47 -18.86 24.44 -10.68
C GLU A 47 -20.00 24.87 -11.61
N PRO A 48 -20.80 25.90 -11.25
CA PRO A 48 -21.85 26.39 -12.11
C PRO A 48 -21.20 27.07 -13.33
N VAL A 49 -21.07 26.33 -14.41
CA VAL A 49 -20.76 26.89 -15.73
C VAL A 49 -22.01 27.68 -16.12
N GLY A 50 -21.91 29.00 -16.10
CA GLY A 50 -23.03 29.94 -15.94
C GLY A 50 -24.30 29.65 -16.76
N ALA A 51 -25.41 30.26 -16.32
CA ALA A 51 -26.81 30.05 -16.72
C ALA A 51 -27.16 29.93 -18.22
N ALA A 52 -26.22 30.13 -19.15
CA ALA A 52 -26.37 29.86 -20.57
C ALA A 52 -26.06 28.41 -20.99
N ILE A 53 -25.39 27.61 -20.13
CA ILE A 53 -25.13 26.16 -20.38
C ILE A 53 -26.04 25.25 -19.54
N GLU A 54 -26.74 25.81 -18.55
CA GLU A 54 -27.69 25.07 -17.69
C GLU A 54 -28.87 24.45 -18.44
N ALA A 55 -29.14 24.86 -19.70
CA ALA A 55 -30.19 24.23 -20.53
C ALA A 55 -29.75 22.91 -21.19
N ASP A 56 -28.46 22.54 -21.12
CA ASP A 56 -27.92 21.27 -21.61
C ASP A 56 -27.43 20.38 -20.45
N GLU A 57 -28.33 20.13 -19.48
CA GLU A 57 -28.19 19.18 -18.34
C GLU A 57 -27.95 17.71 -18.77
N ALA A 58 -27.46 17.44 -19.98
CA ALA A 58 -27.12 16.11 -20.46
C ALA A 58 -25.98 15.44 -19.64
N GLY A 59 -25.24 16.20 -18.83
CA GLY A 59 -23.98 15.80 -18.20
C GLY A 59 -24.04 15.22 -16.77
N THR A 60 -25.14 15.31 -16.03
CA THR A 60 -25.13 15.02 -14.57
C THR A 60 -26.16 13.99 -14.10
N SER A 61 -26.86 13.34 -15.05
CA SER A 61 -27.81 12.27 -14.71
C SER A 61 -27.16 11.12 -13.94
N LYS A 62 -27.91 10.49 -13.03
CA LYS A 62 -27.44 9.38 -12.18
C LYS A 62 -26.74 8.25 -12.98
N SER A 63 -27.25 7.92 -14.16
CA SER A 63 -26.71 6.86 -15.01
C SER A 63 -25.41 7.28 -15.71
N LEU A 64 -25.32 8.55 -16.15
CA LEU A 64 -24.10 9.10 -16.74
C LEU A 64 -22.98 9.26 -15.70
N VAL A 65 -23.30 9.73 -14.49
CA VAL A 65 -22.39 9.77 -13.33
C VAL A 65 -21.79 8.40 -13.06
N SER A 66 -22.64 7.36 -13.03
CA SER A 66 -22.19 6.00 -12.82
C SER A 66 -21.27 5.50 -13.94
N ARG A 67 -21.57 5.81 -15.21
CA ARG A 67 -20.73 5.40 -16.35
C ARG A 67 -19.38 6.09 -16.33
N ARG A 68 -19.34 7.40 -16.08
CA ARG A 68 -18.10 8.17 -15.97
C ARG A 68 -17.24 7.70 -14.80
N PHE A 69 -17.84 7.37 -13.65
CA PHE A 69 -17.13 6.76 -12.53
C PHE A 69 -16.49 5.41 -12.91
N VAL A 70 -17.21 4.56 -13.65
CA VAL A 70 -16.67 3.29 -14.16
C VAL A 70 -15.50 3.53 -15.11
N THR A 71 -15.64 4.46 -16.07
CA THR A 71 -14.56 4.80 -17.01
C THR A 71 -13.34 5.37 -16.31
N ALA A 72 -13.52 6.33 -15.40
CA ALA A 72 -12.43 7.01 -14.69
C ALA A 72 -11.65 6.07 -13.76
N THR A 73 -12.29 5.02 -13.24
CA THR A 73 -11.63 4.04 -12.36
C THR A 73 -11.04 2.84 -13.10
N ALA A 74 -11.28 2.70 -14.41
CA ALA A 74 -10.97 1.49 -15.17
C ALA A 74 -9.46 1.12 -15.17
N HIS A 75 -8.57 2.12 -15.27
CA HIS A 75 -7.13 1.88 -15.33
C HIS A 75 -6.58 1.35 -13.99
N GLN A 76 -6.93 2.01 -12.88
CA GLN A 76 -6.56 1.57 -11.52
C GLN A 76 -7.25 0.26 -11.16
N PHE A 77 -8.52 0.09 -11.54
CA PHE A 77 -9.28 -1.15 -11.35
C PHE A 77 -8.57 -2.37 -11.95
N ALA A 78 -8.01 -2.24 -13.16
CA ALA A 78 -7.29 -3.33 -13.83
C ALA A 78 -6.01 -3.77 -13.08
N SER A 79 -5.53 -2.95 -12.14
CA SER A 79 -4.37 -3.26 -11.30
C SER A 79 -4.72 -3.86 -9.93
N LEU A 80 -6.00 -4.03 -9.62
CA LEU A 80 -6.49 -4.56 -8.34
C LEU A 80 -6.98 -5.99 -8.48
N MET A 81 -6.76 -6.79 -7.43
CA MET A 81 -7.24 -8.16 -7.34
C MET A 81 -8.11 -8.30 -6.10
N GLU A 82 -9.37 -8.74 -6.29
CA GLU A 82 -10.25 -9.09 -5.18
C GLU A 82 -9.83 -10.44 -4.58
N GLY A 83 -9.74 -10.51 -3.25
CA GLY A 83 -9.34 -11.75 -2.60
C GLY A 83 -9.16 -11.65 -1.08
N ASN A 84 -9.10 -12.81 -0.44
CA ASN A 84 -8.69 -12.91 0.96
C ASN A 84 -7.17 -13.05 1.03
N THR A 85 -6.53 -12.22 1.86
CA THR A 85 -5.08 -12.26 2.13
C THR A 85 -4.62 -13.57 2.76
N GLU A 86 -5.52 -14.37 3.34
CA GLU A 86 -5.21 -15.70 3.87
C GLU A 86 -5.13 -16.78 2.78
N ASN A 87 -5.64 -16.51 1.57
CA ASN A 87 -5.60 -17.46 0.47
C ASN A 87 -4.24 -17.42 -0.24
N LYS A 88 -3.41 -18.42 0.05
CA LYS A 88 -2.06 -18.56 -0.53
C LYS A 88 -2.07 -18.55 -2.07
N VAL A 89 -3.07 -19.16 -2.71
CA VAL A 89 -3.17 -19.23 -4.17
C VAL A 89 -3.37 -17.83 -4.75
N LEU A 90 -4.28 -17.06 -4.15
CA LEU A 90 -4.53 -15.67 -4.55
C LEU A 90 -3.30 -14.78 -4.34
N VAL A 91 -2.66 -14.87 -3.18
CA VAL A 91 -1.42 -14.10 -2.91
C VAL A 91 -0.32 -14.45 -3.90
N THR A 92 -0.13 -15.73 -4.22
CA THR A 92 0.88 -16.16 -5.21
C THR A 92 0.55 -15.62 -6.60
N ARG A 93 -0.74 -15.66 -7.00
CA ARG A 93 -1.19 -15.13 -8.29
C ARG A 93 -0.97 -13.62 -8.38
N LEU A 94 -1.29 -12.86 -7.33
CA LEU A 94 -1.06 -11.41 -7.27
C LEU A 94 0.43 -11.08 -7.44
N LEU A 95 1.30 -11.79 -6.74
CA LEU A 95 2.74 -11.58 -6.82
C LEU A 95 3.30 -11.94 -8.21
N ALA A 96 2.78 -13.01 -8.83
CA ALA A 96 3.14 -13.38 -10.20
C ALA A 96 2.68 -12.33 -11.22
N ASP A 97 1.47 -11.79 -11.08
CA ASP A 97 0.96 -10.70 -11.93
C ASP A 97 1.86 -9.46 -11.86
N LEU A 98 2.33 -9.07 -10.66
CA LEU A 98 3.26 -7.95 -10.50
C LEU A 98 4.58 -8.17 -11.25
N ARG A 99 5.13 -9.40 -11.20
CA ARG A 99 6.34 -9.77 -11.94
C ARG A 99 6.09 -9.71 -13.45
N ASP A 100 4.99 -10.30 -13.91
CA ASP A 100 4.67 -10.42 -15.34
C ASP A 100 4.35 -9.03 -15.95
N ARG A 101 3.94 -8.06 -15.12
CA ARG A 101 3.79 -6.64 -15.46
C ARG A 101 5.09 -5.84 -15.44
N GLY A 102 6.24 -6.47 -15.19
CA GLY A 102 7.56 -5.87 -15.34
C GLY A 102 8.16 -5.30 -14.06
N LEU A 103 7.76 -5.77 -12.86
CA LEU A 103 8.47 -5.42 -11.63
C LEU A 103 9.94 -5.87 -11.73
N ASP A 104 10.87 -4.91 -11.73
CA ASP A 104 12.31 -5.18 -11.76
C ASP A 104 12.80 -5.70 -10.41
N VAL A 105 13.25 -6.95 -10.39
CA VAL A 105 13.73 -7.64 -9.18
C VAL A 105 15.21 -8.03 -9.26
N ARG A 106 15.95 -7.55 -10.27
CA ARG A 106 17.34 -7.99 -10.54
C ARG A 106 18.26 -7.76 -9.33
N GLY A 107 18.19 -6.58 -8.72
CA GLY A 107 18.93 -6.20 -7.51
C GLY A 107 18.24 -6.59 -6.20
N GLY A 108 17.17 -7.39 -6.25
CA GLY A 108 16.38 -7.77 -5.08
C GLY A 108 15.29 -6.75 -4.71
N VAL A 109 14.29 -7.21 -3.96
CA VAL A 109 13.14 -6.41 -3.51
C VAL A 109 12.91 -6.60 -2.03
N LEU A 110 12.78 -5.49 -1.30
CA LEU A 110 12.35 -5.49 0.09
C LEU A 110 10.81 -5.53 0.18
N PHE A 111 10.28 -6.61 0.73
CA PHE A 111 8.87 -6.72 1.09
C PHE A 111 8.69 -6.43 2.58
N VAL A 112 7.91 -5.40 2.90
CA VAL A 112 7.56 -5.05 4.28
C VAL A 112 6.14 -5.54 4.56
N ASP A 113 6.01 -6.58 5.39
CA ASP A 113 4.68 -7.11 5.70
C ASP A 113 4.60 -7.79 7.08
N GLY A 114 3.39 -7.92 7.62
CA GLY A 114 3.08 -8.64 8.86
C GLY A 114 2.34 -9.97 8.68
N SER A 115 1.98 -10.37 7.45
CA SER A 115 1.11 -11.52 7.20
C SER A 115 1.88 -12.83 6.96
N LYS A 116 1.31 -13.93 7.44
CA LYS A 116 1.85 -15.29 7.24
C LYS A 116 1.74 -15.76 5.79
N ALA A 117 0.71 -15.31 5.07
CA ALA A 117 0.46 -15.72 3.69
C ALA A 117 1.51 -15.16 2.73
N LEU A 118 1.85 -13.87 2.86
CA LEU A 118 2.91 -13.24 2.08
C LEU A 118 4.28 -13.83 2.40
N THR A 119 4.55 -14.16 3.68
CA THR A 119 5.80 -14.83 4.08
C THR A 119 6.06 -16.14 3.30
N LYS A 120 5.00 -16.85 2.88
CA LYS A 120 5.11 -18.07 2.06
C LYS A 120 5.00 -17.82 0.56
N GLY A 121 4.20 -16.84 0.13
CA GLY A 121 3.95 -16.54 -1.28
C GLY A 121 5.12 -15.81 -1.94
N ILE A 122 5.76 -14.88 -1.22
CA ILE A 122 6.86 -14.06 -1.73
C ILE A 122 8.05 -14.93 -2.20
N PRO A 123 8.61 -15.84 -1.37
CA PRO A 123 9.73 -16.67 -1.83
C PRO A 123 9.34 -17.62 -2.96
N ALA A 124 8.06 -18.02 -3.05
CA ALA A 124 7.58 -18.89 -4.12
C ALA A 124 7.57 -18.22 -5.50
N VAL A 125 7.48 -16.89 -5.57
CA VAL A 125 7.45 -16.14 -6.84
C VAL A 125 8.80 -15.49 -7.15
N PHE A 126 9.46 -14.94 -6.14
CA PHE A 126 10.67 -14.13 -6.31
C PHE A 126 11.96 -14.82 -5.88
N GLY A 127 11.87 -16.02 -5.27
CA GLY A 127 13.02 -16.79 -4.83
C GLY A 127 13.98 -15.98 -3.94
N ASP A 128 15.28 -16.12 -4.22
CA ASP A 128 16.35 -15.47 -3.47
C ASP A 128 16.42 -13.94 -3.68
N LYS A 129 15.63 -13.39 -4.60
CA LYS A 129 15.50 -11.93 -4.80
C LYS A 129 14.55 -11.28 -3.81
N ALA A 130 13.79 -12.05 -3.06
CA ALA A 130 12.90 -11.51 -2.04
C ALA A 130 13.60 -11.37 -0.68
N VAL A 131 13.65 -10.13 -0.20
CA VAL A 131 14.07 -9.82 1.16
C VAL A 131 12.83 -9.44 1.97
N ILE A 132 12.52 -10.21 3.02
CA ILE A 132 11.31 -9.99 3.82
C ILE A 132 11.67 -9.27 5.11
N HIS A 133 11.01 -8.14 5.36
CA HIS A 133 11.01 -7.47 6.65
C HIS A 133 9.64 -7.56 7.32
N ARG A 134 9.64 -7.98 8.58
CA ARG A 134 8.43 -8.00 9.39
C ARG A 134 8.20 -6.67 10.08
N CYS A 135 7.05 -6.05 9.80
CA CYS A 135 6.63 -4.79 10.40
C CYS A 135 6.72 -4.85 11.94
N ARG A 136 7.52 -3.94 12.52
CA ARG A 136 7.78 -3.90 13.97
C ARG A 136 6.55 -3.43 14.76
N ILE A 137 5.72 -2.55 14.18
CA ILE A 137 4.49 -2.06 14.82
C ILE A 137 3.48 -3.19 14.98
N HIS A 138 3.20 -3.93 13.91
CA HIS A 138 2.33 -5.10 13.98
C HIS A 138 2.90 -6.18 14.89
N LYS A 139 4.23 -6.36 14.86
CA LYS A 139 4.87 -7.30 15.78
C LYS A 139 4.68 -6.92 17.24
N GLU A 140 4.88 -5.65 17.57
CA GLU A 140 4.66 -5.12 18.92
C GLU A 140 3.22 -5.37 19.38
N ARG A 141 2.23 -5.03 18.55
CA ARG A 141 0.80 -5.28 18.82
C ARG A 141 0.51 -6.77 19.04
N ASN A 142 1.04 -7.64 18.17
CA ASN A 142 0.85 -9.09 18.28
C ASN A 142 1.44 -9.67 19.57
N VAL A 143 2.57 -9.14 20.05
CA VAL A 143 3.16 -9.58 21.32
C VAL A 143 2.32 -9.06 22.49
N THR A 144 1.97 -7.76 22.50
CA THR A 144 1.20 -7.17 23.60
C THR A 144 -0.23 -7.68 23.69
N GLY A 145 -0.83 -8.14 22.59
CA GLY A 145 -2.17 -8.74 22.60
C GLY A 145 -2.29 -10.04 23.42
N HIS A 146 -1.17 -10.63 23.80
CA HIS A 146 -1.11 -11.80 24.71
C HIS A 146 -0.82 -11.42 26.17
N LEU A 147 -0.76 -10.13 26.50
CA LEU A 147 -0.32 -9.63 27.80
C LEU A 147 -1.43 -8.80 28.47
N PRO A 148 -1.51 -8.83 29.82
CA PRO A 148 -2.28 -7.84 30.57
C PRO A 148 -1.78 -6.41 30.31
N ASP A 149 -2.68 -5.43 30.30
CA ASP A 149 -2.36 -4.02 29.97
C ASP A 149 -1.22 -3.43 30.80
N ILE A 150 -1.15 -3.78 32.09
CA ILE A 150 -0.08 -3.33 33.01
C ILE A 150 1.31 -3.76 32.54
N GLU A 151 1.42 -4.83 31.77
CA GLU A 151 2.69 -5.35 31.25
C GLU A 151 3.08 -4.74 29.89
N HIS A 152 2.16 -4.05 29.21
CA HIS A 152 2.42 -3.56 27.84
C HIS A 152 3.60 -2.58 27.81
N ALA A 153 3.66 -1.63 28.74
CA ALA A 153 4.66 -0.57 28.73
C ALA A 153 6.10 -1.11 28.84
N TRP A 154 6.34 -2.05 29.76
CA TRP A 154 7.69 -2.60 29.94
C TRP A 154 8.09 -3.49 28.76
N VAL A 155 7.17 -4.28 28.21
CA VAL A 155 7.46 -5.13 27.03
C VAL A 155 7.73 -4.30 25.80
N ARG A 156 6.91 -3.27 25.51
CA ARG A 156 7.17 -2.33 24.40
C ARG A 156 8.55 -1.69 24.51
N THR A 157 8.93 -1.28 25.72
CA THR A 157 10.26 -0.70 25.96
C THR A 157 11.38 -1.68 25.63
N LYS A 158 11.27 -2.94 26.05
CA LYS A 158 12.27 -3.98 25.75
C LYS A 158 12.34 -4.33 24.26
N LEU A 159 11.19 -4.42 23.58
CA LEU A 159 11.12 -4.67 22.13
C LEU A 159 11.81 -3.54 21.35
N ARG A 160 11.44 -2.30 21.63
CA ARG A 160 11.99 -1.11 20.95
C ARG A 160 13.47 -0.95 21.21
N ARG A 161 13.94 -1.23 22.43
CA ARG A 161 15.38 -1.27 22.74
C ARG A 161 16.11 -2.32 21.89
N GLY A 162 15.60 -3.55 21.81
CA GLY A 162 16.20 -4.60 21.00
C GLY A 162 16.28 -4.21 19.52
N TRP A 163 15.23 -3.60 18.97
CA TRP A 163 15.21 -3.12 17.58
C TRP A 163 16.05 -1.87 17.31
N ALA A 164 16.39 -1.09 18.35
CA ALA A 164 17.26 0.07 18.24
C ALA A 164 18.75 -0.28 18.29
N ASN A 165 19.10 -1.52 18.65
CA ASN A 165 20.49 -1.97 18.65
C ASN A 165 20.98 -2.13 17.20
N PRO A 166 22.07 -1.45 16.79
CA PRO A 166 22.59 -1.53 15.43
C PRO A 166 23.28 -2.86 15.12
N ASP A 167 23.72 -3.61 16.14
CA ASP A 167 24.28 -4.95 15.98
C ASP A 167 23.13 -5.99 15.90
N PRO A 168 22.91 -6.65 14.75
CA PRO A 168 21.83 -7.63 14.60
C PRO A 168 21.95 -8.84 15.52
N ALA A 169 23.15 -9.29 15.85
CA ALA A 169 23.36 -10.46 16.71
C ALA A 169 23.05 -10.09 18.16
N ALA A 170 23.52 -8.94 18.63
CA ALA A 170 23.18 -8.43 19.95
C ALA A 170 21.68 -8.11 20.07
N ALA A 171 21.07 -7.48 19.05
CA ALA A 171 19.64 -7.23 18.96
C ALA A 171 18.82 -8.52 19.09
N ARG A 172 19.22 -9.57 18.34
CA ARG A 172 18.59 -10.89 18.39
C ARG A 172 18.68 -11.49 19.80
N ALA A 173 19.86 -11.48 20.40
CA ALA A 173 20.08 -12.00 21.74
C ALA A 173 19.27 -11.25 22.82
N GLU A 174 19.06 -9.94 22.68
CA GLU A 174 18.19 -9.16 23.57
C GLU A 174 16.72 -9.56 23.44
N LEU A 175 16.22 -9.71 22.21
CA LEU A 175 14.83 -10.09 21.95
C LEU A 175 14.56 -11.55 22.34
N ASP A 176 15.51 -12.46 22.16
CA ASP A 176 15.41 -13.85 22.63
C ASP A 176 15.40 -13.93 24.17
N ARG A 177 16.18 -13.08 24.86
CA ARG A 177 16.12 -12.96 26.32
C ARG A 177 14.74 -12.49 26.79
N LEU A 178 14.13 -11.52 26.10
CA LEU A 178 12.76 -11.10 26.38
C LEU A 178 11.77 -12.26 26.18
N ALA A 179 11.87 -13.01 25.07
CA ALA A 179 11.00 -14.16 24.83
C ALA A 179 11.14 -15.24 25.92
N ARG A 180 12.37 -15.51 26.39
CA ARG A 180 12.62 -16.44 27.51
C ARG A 180 12.00 -15.93 28.82
N ALA A 181 12.11 -14.64 29.11
CA ALA A 181 11.51 -14.04 30.30
C ALA A 181 9.96 -14.15 30.30
N LEU A 182 9.34 -13.98 29.13
CA LEU A 182 7.89 -14.11 28.96
C LEU A 182 7.41 -15.56 29.02
N GLN A 183 8.24 -16.54 28.65
CA GLN A 183 7.84 -17.93 28.43
C GLN A 183 7.01 -18.55 29.56
N ARG A 184 7.37 -18.29 30.82
CA ARG A 184 6.74 -18.95 31.98
C ARG A 184 5.36 -18.40 32.27
N LYS A 185 5.17 -17.08 32.22
CA LYS A 185 3.90 -16.43 32.56
C LYS A 185 3.00 -16.24 31.33
N HIS A 186 3.61 -15.95 30.19
CA HIS A 186 2.94 -15.54 28.96
C HIS A 186 3.51 -16.32 27.75
N PRO A 187 3.31 -17.65 27.68
CA PRO A 187 3.85 -18.47 26.60
C PRO A 187 3.36 -18.04 25.20
N GLY A 188 2.14 -17.51 25.10
CA GLY A 188 1.60 -16.93 23.87
C GLY A 188 2.39 -15.71 23.39
N ALA A 189 2.74 -14.78 24.30
CA ALA A 189 3.57 -13.62 23.99
C ALA A 189 4.99 -14.03 23.57
N ALA A 190 5.57 -15.02 24.24
CA ALA A 190 6.88 -15.56 23.90
C ALA A 190 6.89 -16.24 22.52
N SER A 191 5.89 -17.08 22.23
CA SER A 191 5.73 -17.72 20.92
C SER A 191 5.49 -16.69 19.82
N SER A 192 4.63 -15.69 20.11
CA SER A 192 4.40 -14.56 19.23
C SER A 192 5.73 -13.87 18.95
N LEU A 193 6.50 -13.44 19.95
CA LEU A 193 7.78 -12.76 19.72
C LEU A 193 8.77 -13.56 18.86
N ARG A 194 8.93 -14.87 19.14
CA ARG A 194 9.88 -15.73 18.39
C ARG A 194 9.48 -15.94 16.93
N GLU A 195 8.18 -16.04 16.65
CA GLU A 195 7.67 -16.18 15.29
C GLU A 195 8.10 -14.97 14.45
N GLY A 196 8.76 -15.17 13.31
CA GLY A 196 9.16 -14.06 12.45
C GLY A 196 10.16 -13.07 13.08
N LEU A 197 10.87 -13.45 14.16
CA LEU A 197 11.80 -12.57 14.88
C LEU A 197 12.97 -12.13 14.00
N ALA A 198 13.51 -13.06 13.20
CA ALA A 198 14.63 -12.78 12.31
C ALA A 198 14.27 -11.69 11.30
N GLU A 199 13.06 -11.73 10.76
CA GLU A 199 12.53 -10.83 9.76
C GLU A 199 12.30 -9.42 10.34
N THR A 200 12.09 -9.28 11.65
CA THR A 200 12.04 -7.94 12.30
C THR A 200 13.40 -7.25 12.33
N LEU A 201 14.49 -8.00 12.15
CA LEU A 201 15.87 -7.51 12.14
C LEU A 201 16.44 -7.36 10.73
N THR A 202 15.69 -7.72 9.68
CA THR A 202 16.12 -7.59 8.27
C THR A 202 16.65 -6.20 7.95
N VAL A 203 15.90 -5.15 8.30
CA VAL A 203 16.31 -3.76 8.03
C VAL A 203 17.57 -3.35 8.79
N THR A 204 17.78 -3.87 10.00
CA THR A 204 19.03 -3.66 10.76
C THR A 204 20.19 -4.38 10.08
N ARG A 205 19.98 -5.58 9.54
CA ARG A 205 21.00 -6.36 8.83
C ARG A 205 21.39 -5.78 7.48
N LEU A 206 20.47 -5.09 6.82
CA LEU A 206 20.75 -4.28 5.64
C LEU A 206 21.47 -2.96 5.97
N GLY A 207 21.74 -2.67 7.24
CA GLY A 207 22.37 -1.42 7.67
C GLY A 207 21.49 -0.18 7.50
N ILE A 208 20.16 -0.35 7.40
CA ILE A 208 19.23 0.77 7.23
C ILE A 208 18.98 1.43 8.59
N ASP A 209 19.23 2.73 8.66
CA ASP A 209 19.09 3.52 9.88
C ASP A 209 18.30 4.82 9.66
N GLY A 210 18.31 5.68 10.68
CA GLY A 210 17.84 7.06 10.56
C GLY A 210 16.38 7.22 10.11
N ALA A 211 16.17 8.12 9.15
CA ALA A 211 14.84 8.47 8.67
C ALA A 211 14.27 7.45 7.68
N LEU A 212 15.10 6.77 6.88
CA LEU A 212 14.63 5.71 5.98
C LEU A 212 14.11 4.51 6.78
N LEU A 213 14.80 4.13 7.88
CA LEU A 213 14.33 3.08 8.78
C LEU A 213 12.92 3.37 9.27
N LYS A 214 12.60 4.62 9.62
CA LYS A 214 11.26 5.03 10.08
C LYS A 214 10.15 4.78 9.06
N THR A 215 10.48 4.81 7.77
CA THR A 215 9.54 4.46 6.71
C THR A 215 9.42 2.94 6.59
N VAL A 216 10.53 2.22 6.49
CA VAL A 216 10.53 0.79 6.12
C VAL A 216 10.27 -0.16 7.28
N PHE A 217 10.39 0.26 8.55
CA PHE A 217 10.12 -0.64 9.69
C PHE A 217 8.63 -0.93 9.89
N SER A 218 7.76 -0.16 9.24
CA SER A 218 6.30 -0.19 9.41
C SER A 218 5.56 -0.25 8.09
N THR A 219 4.28 -0.57 8.14
CA THR A 219 3.36 -0.46 6.99
C THR A 219 2.61 0.87 6.97
N ASN A 220 2.98 1.85 7.80
CA ASN A 220 2.26 3.12 7.90
C ASN A 220 1.98 3.83 6.56
N PRO A 221 2.92 3.86 5.59
CA PRO A 221 2.65 4.46 4.28
C PRO A 221 1.45 3.81 3.56
N VAL A 222 1.30 2.48 3.67
CA VAL A 222 0.18 1.77 3.04
C VAL A 222 -1.08 1.80 3.91
N GLU A 223 -0.96 1.80 5.24
CA GLU A 223 -2.12 1.93 6.14
C GLU A 223 -2.85 3.26 5.93
N SER A 224 -2.12 4.36 5.72
CA SER A 224 -2.71 5.68 5.46
C SER A 224 -3.54 5.69 4.18
N MET A 225 -3.04 5.08 3.10
CA MET A 225 -3.81 4.92 1.86
C MET A 225 -5.05 4.03 2.08
N ILE A 226 -4.89 2.91 2.80
CA ILE A 226 -6.00 1.99 3.10
C ILE A 226 -7.08 2.67 3.94
N GLU A 227 -6.69 3.54 4.89
CA GLU A 227 -7.62 4.32 5.69
C GLU A 227 -8.43 5.30 4.84
N ILE A 228 -7.79 6.03 3.92
CA ILE A 228 -8.46 6.91 2.96
C ILE A 228 -9.46 6.13 2.09
N VAL A 229 -9.05 4.96 1.58
CA VAL A 229 -9.96 4.07 0.82
C VAL A 229 -11.18 3.67 1.66
N ARG A 230 -10.98 3.30 2.94
CA ARG A 230 -12.07 2.93 3.85
C ARG A 230 -12.99 4.11 4.17
N GLU A 231 -12.43 5.30 4.36
CA GLU A 231 -13.18 6.52 4.62
C GLU A 231 -14.12 6.83 3.45
N HIS A 232 -13.61 6.81 2.21
CA HIS A 232 -14.42 7.04 1.02
C HIS A 232 -15.49 5.96 0.80
N ALA A 233 -15.17 4.71 1.12
CA ALA A 233 -16.13 3.61 1.04
C ALA A 233 -17.17 3.61 2.19
N SER A 234 -16.98 4.39 3.27
CA SER A 234 -17.80 4.35 4.48
C SER A 234 -19.28 4.71 4.25
N ASN A 235 -19.55 5.54 3.24
CA ASN A 235 -20.89 5.99 2.87
C ASN A 235 -21.62 4.99 1.96
N VAL A 236 -20.93 3.96 1.44
CA VAL A 236 -21.53 2.91 0.63
C VAL A 236 -22.28 1.94 1.52
N LYS A 237 -23.61 2.03 1.53
CA LYS A 237 -24.47 1.15 2.35
C LYS A 237 -24.97 -0.09 1.62
N ARG A 238 -24.84 -0.14 0.29
CA ARG A 238 -25.34 -1.25 -0.54
C ARG A 238 -24.31 -1.63 -1.60
N TRP A 239 -23.52 -2.64 -1.29
CA TRP A 239 -22.60 -3.31 -2.22
C TRP A 239 -23.40 -4.25 -3.13
N ARG A 240 -23.07 -4.28 -4.42
CA ARG A 240 -23.79 -5.08 -5.43
C ARG A 240 -22.99 -6.30 -5.87
N ASP A 241 -21.69 -6.12 -6.06
CA ASP A 241 -20.77 -7.10 -6.61
C ASP A 241 -19.32 -6.70 -6.28
N GLY A 242 -18.38 -7.62 -6.57
CA GLY A 242 -16.95 -7.40 -6.37
C GLY A 242 -16.38 -6.29 -7.25
N GLU A 243 -16.92 -6.09 -8.46
CA GLU A 243 -16.49 -4.99 -9.33
C GLU A 243 -16.76 -3.63 -8.68
N MET A 244 -17.92 -3.45 -8.05
CA MET A 244 -18.25 -2.25 -7.30
C MET A 244 -17.24 -2.02 -6.16
N THR A 245 -16.85 -3.07 -5.43
CA THR A 245 -15.82 -3.00 -4.39
C THR A 245 -14.49 -2.51 -4.94
N LEU A 246 -14.02 -3.11 -6.04
CA LEU A 246 -12.75 -2.74 -6.69
C LEU A 246 -12.76 -1.31 -7.25
N ARG A 247 -13.90 -0.83 -7.79
CA ARG A 247 -14.01 0.55 -8.27
C ARG A 247 -13.93 1.57 -7.14
N TRP A 248 -14.54 1.29 -5.99
CA TRP A 248 -14.40 2.14 -4.80
C TRP A 248 -12.99 2.11 -4.23
N ALA A 249 -12.33 0.95 -4.26
CA ALA A 249 -10.92 0.85 -3.89
C ALA A 249 -10.03 1.68 -4.84
N ALA A 250 -10.23 1.55 -6.16
CA ALA A 250 -9.50 2.32 -7.18
C ALA A 250 -9.70 3.84 -7.01
N ALA A 251 -10.95 4.29 -6.82
CA ALA A 251 -11.25 5.70 -6.61
C ALA A 251 -10.63 6.25 -5.32
N GLY A 252 -10.70 5.50 -4.22
CA GLY A 252 -10.06 5.89 -2.96
C GLY A 252 -8.53 5.96 -3.08
N MET A 253 -7.91 5.04 -3.82
CA MET A 253 -6.47 5.07 -4.09
C MET A 253 -6.07 6.29 -4.93
N GLU A 254 -6.88 6.65 -5.93
CA GLU A 254 -6.61 7.85 -6.74
C GLU A 254 -6.70 9.13 -5.91
N SER A 255 -7.67 9.23 -4.99
CA SER A 255 -7.72 10.37 -4.06
C SER A 255 -6.54 10.38 -3.10
N ALA A 256 -6.16 9.23 -2.54
CA ALA A 256 -5.00 9.12 -1.67
C ALA A 256 -3.70 9.56 -2.35
N ARG A 257 -3.54 9.29 -3.66
CA ARG A 257 -2.37 9.65 -4.46
C ARG A 257 -2.02 11.14 -4.37
N SER A 258 -3.03 12.02 -4.33
CA SER A 258 -2.84 13.48 -4.22
C SER A 258 -2.16 13.91 -2.91
N GLN A 259 -2.25 13.09 -1.87
CA GLN A 259 -1.69 13.36 -0.54
C GLN A 259 -0.33 12.69 -0.32
N PHE A 260 0.18 11.93 -1.32
CA PHE A 260 1.44 11.23 -1.18
C PHE A 260 2.61 12.21 -1.12
N SER A 261 3.39 12.08 -0.05
CA SER A 261 4.64 12.80 0.11
C SER A 261 5.82 11.91 -0.29
N ARG A 262 6.94 12.55 -0.66
CA ARG A 262 8.19 11.82 -0.93
C ARG A 262 8.59 11.01 0.30
N VAL A 263 9.12 9.81 0.07
CA VAL A 263 9.71 8.98 1.13
C VAL A 263 10.75 9.80 1.90
N LYS A 264 10.63 9.80 3.23
CA LYS A 264 11.61 10.44 4.11
C LYS A 264 12.99 9.85 3.85
N ALA A 265 13.99 10.72 3.71
CA ALA A 265 15.35 10.34 3.33
C ALA A 265 15.41 9.50 2.04
N CYS A 266 14.67 9.89 0.99
CA CYS A 266 14.74 9.27 -0.33
C CYS A 266 16.16 9.21 -0.92
N GLN A 267 17.06 10.10 -0.49
CA GLN A 267 18.48 10.08 -0.85
C GLN A 267 19.22 8.81 -0.36
N GLN A 268 18.67 8.09 0.63
CA GLN A 268 19.21 6.82 1.13
C GLN A 268 18.72 5.60 0.33
N LEU A 269 17.80 5.77 -0.64
CA LEU A 269 17.29 4.64 -1.45
C LEU A 269 18.36 3.95 -2.32
N PRO A 270 19.35 4.65 -2.90
CA PRO A 270 20.45 3.97 -3.60
C PRO A 270 21.28 3.06 -2.67
N GLN A 271 21.48 3.47 -1.41
CA GLN A 271 22.16 2.64 -0.41
C GLN A 271 21.34 1.38 -0.09
N LEU A 272 20.01 1.52 0.01
CA LEU A 272 19.12 0.37 0.17
C LEU A 272 19.20 -0.58 -1.04
N ALA A 273 19.19 -0.04 -2.27
CA ALA A 273 19.31 -0.85 -3.48
C ALA A 273 20.62 -1.65 -3.50
N ALA A 274 21.75 -1.00 -3.20
CA ALA A 274 23.05 -1.66 -3.09
C ALA A 274 23.07 -2.74 -1.99
N ALA A 275 22.47 -2.46 -0.83
CA ALA A 275 22.39 -3.44 0.26
C ALA A 275 21.51 -4.66 -0.10
N LEU A 276 20.44 -4.46 -0.87
CA LEU A 276 19.60 -5.55 -1.39
C LEU A 276 20.34 -6.36 -2.45
N GLU A 277 21.08 -5.70 -3.33
CA GLU A 277 21.87 -6.37 -4.36
C GLU A 277 22.96 -7.24 -3.72
N ALA A 278 23.71 -6.68 -2.76
CA ALA A 278 24.67 -7.42 -1.97
C ALA A 278 24.01 -8.62 -1.25
N ALA A 279 22.83 -8.41 -0.65
CA ALA A 279 22.12 -9.46 0.08
C ALA A 279 21.53 -10.59 -0.79
N THR A 280 21.28 -10.34 -2.08
CA THR A 280 20.50 -11.25 -2.95
C THR A 280 21.24 -11.71 -4.22
N VAL A 281 22.36 -11.08 -4.56
CA VAL A 281 23.20 -11.41 -5.71
C VAL A 281 24.58 -11.83 -5.23
N GLU A 282 25.23 -10.99 -4.40
CA GLU A 282 26.66 -11.12 -4.11
C GLU A 282 26.93 -12.05 -2.91
N GLU A 283 26.18 -11.89 -1.83
CA GLU A 283 26.31 -12.65 -0.58
C GLU A 283 24.95 -13.10 -0.02
N PRO A 284 24.36 -14.20 -0.54
CA PRO A 284 23.07 -14.71 -0.05
C PRO A 284 23.05 -15.06 1.46
N GLY A 285 24.24 -15.21 2.08
CA GLY A 285 24.41 -15.44 3.52
C GLY A 285 24.39 -14.18 4.39
N LEU A 286 24.45 -12.97 3.81
CA LEU A 286 24.43 -11.69 4.55
C LEU A 286 23.16 -11.58 5.42
N LEU A 287 22.10 -12.22 4.94
CA LEU A 287 20.81 -12.28 5.61
C LEU A 287 20.59 -13.53 6.49
N ALA A 288 21.61 -14.35 6.68
CA ALA A 288 21.53 -15.49 7.60
C ALA A 288 21.95 -15.05 9.01
N LEU A 289 20.98 -14.91 9.93
CA LEU A 289 21.29 -14.95 11.36
C LEU A 289 21.57 -16.41 11.70
N ARG A 290 22.83 -16.78 11.93
CA ARG A 290 23.15 -18.11 12.49
C ARG A 290 22.34 -18.25 13.79
N VAL A 291 21.41 -19.19 13.81
CA VAL A 291 20.74 -19.61 15.04
C VAL A 291 21.83 -20.29 15.86
N THR A 292 22.40 -19.57 16.83
CA THR A 292 23.16 -20.25 17.88
C THR A 292 22.16 -21.12 18.64
N ALA A 293 22.36 -22.44 18.53
CA ALA A 293 21.60 -23.46 19.24
C ALA A 293 21.52 -23.17 20.75
#